data_AF-A0A0D8Y0D8-F1
#
_entry.id   AF-A0A0D8Y0D8-F1
#
_cell.length_a   1.000
_cell.length_b   1.000
_cell.length_c   1.000
_cell.angle_alpha   90.00
_cell.angle_beta   90.00
_cell.angle_gamma   90.00
#
_symmetry.space_group_name_H-M   'P 1'
#
loop_
_entity.id
_entity.type
_entity.pdbx_description
1 polymer ?
#
loop_
_entity_poly.entity_id
_entity_poly.type
_entity_poly.pdbx_seq_one_letter_code
_entity_poly.pdbx_strand_id
1 'polypeptide(L)'
;MVGAIDMVVSSYNVDVPSPPKHLVIRNGTKDDIVLRILCVPPRVVQIEAEKLVVDSRRFVIIGMQIDKTELANCSKNSTPKIYVYARPVTGFNEQCLRGWLTAEHNFKNSQLAFIIKLDNKSRNYPARTLVLDLPGHASLVDPITNAIDAGDDCDCTTAINIDADTNTADIFDEYDMYYTLRHREVLHPRMTSYSQYLTKEKEDELRSIANAIVTPGKGILAADESNNSMEKKLKAIGLANTEENRRKYRQLLFTSSPDMGKHISGVIMFDETFYQKTDDGKRFVDVLRNQNIIPGIKVDKGVVAMAGTVGECTTQGMDDLNKRCAQYKRDGAQFAKWRCVHKISTTTPSHTALVEIAQVLARYASICQQNGLVPIVEPEILPDGDHDLARCQKITETVLSYCYRALNEHHVFLEGTLLKPNMVTAGQSYKGNKPSHEDIGLATVTALLRSVPPAVPGVVFLSGGQSEEEATLNLNAMNRVPGKRPWVLTFSYGRALQASCLAKWAGKSENIQSAKEVFMQRARSNSLASLGKYSGDPNADAAASKSLFVADHAY
;
A
#
# COMPACT_ATOMS: atom_id res chain seq x y z
N MET A 1 32.48 19.18 -10.62
CA MET A 1 33.87 18.70 -10.50
C MET A 1 33.91 17.28 -11.02
N VAL A 2 34.68 17.00 -12.07
CA VAL A 2 34.85 15.61 -12.55
C VAL A 2 35.88 14.94 -11.63
N GLY A 3 35.44 14.02 -10.78
CA GLY A 3 36.32 13.22 -9.93
C GLY A 3 37.09 12.19 -10.77
N ALA A 4 38.34 11.90 -10.39
CA ALA A 4 39.08 10.79 -10.99
C ALA A 4 38.75 9.50 -10.24
N ILE A 5 38.52 8.41 -10.96
CA ILE A 5 38.20 7.08 -10.42
C ILE A 5 39.40 6.18 -10.66
N ASP A 6 39.86 5.44 -9.65
CA ASP A 6 40.99 4.53 -9.79
C ASP A 6 40.50 3.11 -10.14
N MET A 7 41.04 2.52 -11.20
CA MET A 7 40.85 1.12 -11.57
C MET A 7 42.16 0.36 -11.34
N VAL A 8 42.13 -0.62 -10.45
CA VAL A 8 43.30 -1.45 -10.11
C VAL A 8 43.41 -2.63 -11.09
N VAL A 9 44.65 -2.93 -11.50
CA VAL A 9 45.00 -4.08 -12.35
C VAL A 9 45.94 -5.01 -11.56
N SER A 10 45.65 -6.31 -11.53
CA SER A 10 46.49 -7.30 -10.81
C SER A 10 47.81 -7.55 -11.55
N SER A 11 48.90 -7.56 -10.79
CA SER A 11 50.28 -7.72 -11.27
C SER A 11 50.77 -9.18 -11.33
N TYR A 12 49.93 -10.17 -11.01
CA TYR A 12 50.37 -11.58 -10.98
C TYR A 12 50.43 -12.22 -12.38
N ASN A 13 51.61 -12.81 -12.67
CA ASN A 13 51.87 -13.73 -13.78
C ASN A 13 51.35 -15.12 -13.44
N VAL A 14 50.07 -15.36 -13.66
CA VAL A 14 49.53 -16.72 -13.70
C VAL A 14 48.87 -16.87 -15.07
N ASP A 15 49.27 -17.88 -15.83
CA ASP A 15 48.83 -18.23 -17.19
C ASP A 15 47.35 -18.68 -17.26
N VAL A 16 46.49 -18.08 -16.44
CA VAL A 16 45.03 -18.24 -16.48
C VAL A 16 44.47 -17.03 -17.23
N PRO A 17 43.70 -17.21 -18.33
CA PRO A 17 43.11 -16.10 -19.03
C PRO A 17 42.25 -15.28 -18.06
N SER A 18 42.65 -14.03 -17.85
CA SER A 18 41.86 -13.06 -17.08
C SER A 18 40.48 -12.95 -17.71
N PRO A 19 39.38 -13.08 -16.94
CA PRO A 19 38.06 -12.76 -17.47
C PRO A 19 38.04 -11.32 -18.02
N PRO A 20 37.26 -11.06 -19.09
CA PRO A 20 37.22 -9.75 -19.72
C PRO A 20 36.77 -8.68 -18.72
N LYS A 21 37.39 -7.49 -18.81
CA LYS A 21 36.93 -6.33 -18.04
C LYS A 21 35.82 -5.63 -18.80
N HIS A 22 34.87 -5.04 -18.08
CA HIS A 22 33.72 -4.37 -18.68
C HIS A 22 33.54 -2.95 -18.15
N LEU A 23 33.17 -2.05 -19.06
CA LEU A 23 32.64 -0.73 -18.74
C LEU A 23 31.14 -0.73 -19.02
N VAL A 24 30.33 -0.58 -17.99
CA VAL A 24 28.88 -0.42 -18.13
C VAL A 24 28.57 1.06 -18.07
N ILE A 25 28.02 1.63 -19.14
CA ILE A 25 27.65 3.05 -19.16
C ILE A 25 26.13 3.16 -19.19
N ARG A 26 25.55 3.78 -18.16
CA ARG A 26 24.11 4.00 -18.01
C ARG A 26 23.77 5.45 -18.34
N ASN A 27 22.79 5.64 -19.20
CA ASN A 27 22.23 6.96 -19.49
C ASN A 27 20.93 7.16 -18.72
N GLY A 28 21.01 7.82 -17.57
CA GLY A 28 19.83 8.17 -16.76
C GLY A 28 19.03 9.36 -17.30
N THR A 29 19.49 10.00 -18.37
CA THR A 29 18.91 11.23 -18.91
C THR A 29 17.76 10.94 -19.90
N LYS A 30 17.05 12.00 -20.31
CA LYS A 30 15.95 11.93 -21.27
C LYS A 30 16.42 12.03 -22.73
N ASP A 31 17.69 12.39 -22.95
CA ASP A 31 18.28 12.57 -24.27
C ASP A 31 19.26 11.43 -24.55
N ASP A 32 19.43 11.05 -25.81
CA ASP A 32 20.48 10.11 -26.20
C ASP A 32 21.85 10.77 -26.02
N ILE A 33 22.87 10.01 -25.64
CA ILE A 33 24.21 10.55 -25.40
C ILE A 33 25.21 9.86 -26.31
N VAL A 34 25.96 10.66 -27.07
CA VAL A 34 27.12 10.19 -27.83
C VAL A 34 28.33 10.18 -26.92
N LEU A 35 29.04 9.06 -26.93
CA LEU A 35 30.28 8.86 -26.19
C LEU A 35 31.47 8.77 -27.11
N ARG A 36 32.59 9.30 -26.60
CA ARG A 36 33.92 9.08 -27.16
C ARG A 36 34.86 8.72 -26.02
N ILE A 37 35.48 7.56 -26.10
CA ILE A 37 36.39 7.03 -25.08
C ILE A 37 37.80 7.05 -25.64
N LEU A 38 38.74 7.61 -24.86
CA LEU A 38 40.14 7.74 -25.25
C LEU A 38 41.04 7.16 -24.16
N CYS A 39 41.90 6.21 -24.53
CA CYS A 39 42.95 5.71 -23.66
C CYS A 39 44.27 6.44 -23.92
N VAL A 40 44.95 6.87 -22.84
CA VAL A 40 46.27 7.51 -22.90
C VAL A 40 47.22 6.76 -21.96
N PRO A 41 48.30 6.11 -22.45
CA PRO A 41 48.68 5.97 -23.86
C PRO A 41 47.84 4.94 -24.66
N PRO A 42 47.72 5.09 -26.00
CA PRO A 42 46.70 4.44 -26.86
C PRO A 42 46.90 2.93 -27.13
N ARG A 43 47.65 2.22 -26.28
CA ARG A 43 47.89 0.76 -26.39
C ARG A 43 47.73 0.01 -25.08
N VAL A 44 47.54 0.73 -23.97
CA VAL A 44 47.41 0.13 -22.64
C VAL A 44 46.06 -0.56 -22.47
N VAL A 45 45.01 0.00 -23.07
CA VAL A 45 43.66 -0.56 -23.02
C VAL A 45 43.07 -0.58 -24.41
N GLN A 46 42.68 -1.77 -24.86
CA GLN A 46 41.84 -1.96 -26.04
C GLN A 46 40.39 -1.93 -25.61
N ILE A 47 39.59 -1.09 -26.27
CA ILE A 47 38.17 -0.90 -25.97
C ILE A 47 37.38 -1.35 -27.19
N GLU A 48 36.39 -2.22 -26.97
CA GLU A 48 35.56 -2.79 -28.03
C GLU A 48 34.84 -1.72 -28.87
N ALA A 49 34.40 -0.65 -28.21
CA ALA A 49 33.76 0.49 -28.87
C ALA A 49 34.23 1.82 -28.26
N GLU A 50 35.10 2.54 -28.97
CA GLU A 50 35.59 3.85 -28.56
C GLU A 50 34.60 4.99 -28.87
N LYS A 51 33.62 4.75 -29.75
CA LYS A 51 32.61 5.72 -30.19
C LYS A 51 31.27 5.02 -30.27
N LEU A 52 30.29 5.49 -29.52
CA LEU A 52 28.97 4.86 -29.47
C LEU A 52 27.89 5.85 -29.02
N VAL A 53 26.64 5.43 -29.14
CA VAL A 53 25.47 6.15 -28.60
C VAL A 53 24.88 5.31 -27.48
N VAL A 54 24.48 5.97 -26.39
CA VAL A 54 23.70 5.37 -25.31
C VAL A 54 22.34 6.03 -25.30
N ASP A 55 21.32 5.29 -25.71
CA ASP A 55 19.95 5.80 -25.79
C ASP A 55 19.45 6.26 -24.41
N SER A 56 18.50 7.19 -24.41
CA SER A 56 17.84 7.68 -23.20
C SER A 56 17.30 6.53 -22.35
N ARG A 57 17.57 6.56 -21.04
CA ARG A 57 17.16 5.54 -20.06
C ARG A 57 17.63 4.10 -20.39
N ARG A 58 18.69 3.94 -21.18
CA ARG A 58 19.31 2.66 -21.51
C ARG A 58 20.74 2.59 -20.97
N PHE A 59 21.37 1.43 -21.17
CA PHE A 59 22.77 1.21 -20.85
C PHE A 59 23.45 0.40 -21.96
N VAL A 60 24.77 0.44 -21.95
CA VAL A 60 25.64 -0.33 -22.85
C VAL A 60 26.74 -0.99 -22.02
N ILE A 61 27.21 -2.15 -22.48
CA ILE A 61 28.34 -2.86 -21.89
C ILE A 61 29.45 -2.84 -22.95
N ILE A 62 30.63 -2.37 -22.56
CA ILE A 62 31.79 -2.24 -23.44
C ILE A 62 32.89 -3.15 -22.90
N GLY A 63 33.33 -4.10 -23.71
CA GLY A 63 34.49 -4.93 -23.40
C GLY A 63 35.78 -4.12 -23.37
N MET A 64 36.65 -4.44 -22.41
CA MET A 64 37.97 -3.85 -22.25
C MET A 64 39.02 -4.94 -22.06
N GLN A 65 40.12 -4.84 -22.80
CA GLN A 65 41.30 -5.67 -22.62
C GLN A 65 42.49 -4.79 -22.26
N ILE A 66 43.19 -5.15 -21.19
CA ILE A 66 44.35 -4.39 -20.70
C ILE A 66 45.61 -5.14 -21.12
N ASP A 67 46.48 -4.47 -21.88
CA ASP A 67 47.79 -4.99 -22.21
C ASP A 67 48.71 -4.81 -21.00
N LYS A 68 49.00 -5.93 -20.33
CA LYS A 68 49.84 -5.95 -19.12
C LYS A 68 51.28 -5.51 -19.41
N THR A 69 51.79 -5.80 -20.61
CA THR A 69 53.16 -5.45 -21.02
C THR A 69 53.28 -3.94 -21.22
N GLU A 70 52.35 -3.34 -21.97
CA GLU A 70 52.28 -1.90 -22.17
C GLU A 70 52.00 -1.15 -20.85
N LEU A 71 51.13 -1.69 -19.98
CA LEU A 71 50.85 -1.14 -18.66
C LEU A 71 52.08 -1.16 -17.74
N ALA A 72 52.86 -2.25 -17.74
CA ALA A 72 54.09 -2.37 -16.96
C ALA A 72 55.15 -1.36 -17.44
N ASN A 73 55.25 -1.12 -18.75
CA ASN A 73 56.16 -0.15 -19.35
C ASN A 73 55.80 1.31 -19.01
N CYS A 74 54.54 1.60 -18.66
CA CYS A 74 54.11 2.95 -18.23
C CYS A 74 54.66 3.37 -16.85
N SER A 75 55.11 2.42 -16.03
CA SER A 75 55.40 2.58 -14.59
C SER A 75 56.56 3.52 -14.20
N LYS A 76 57.22 4.19 -15.16
CA LYS A 76 58.30 5.15 -14.89
C LYS A 76 57.96 6.63 -15.09
N ASN A 77 56.93 7.02 -15.88
CA ASN A 77 56.75 8.46 -16.23
C ASN A 77 55.30 9.03 -16.31
N SER A 78 54.21 8.25 -16.29
CA SER A 78 52.84 8.79 -16.03
C SER A 78 51.80 7.68 -15.79
N THR A 79 50.79 7.93 -14.97
CA THR A 79 49.66 6.98 -14.74
C THR A 79 48.74 6.95 -15.97
N PRO A 80 48.53 5.79 -16.61
CA PRO A 80 47.62 5.67 -17.74
C PRO A 80 46.19 6.05 -17.36
N LYS A 81 45.47 6.68 -18.29
CA LYS A 81 44.11 7.17 -18.07
C LYS A 81 43.19 6.81 -19.22
N ILE A 82 41.92 6.60 -18.88
CA ILE A 82 40.82 6.51 -19.84
C ILE A 82 39.94 7.75 -19.62
N TYR A 83 39.74 8.50 -20.69
CA TYR A 83 38.87 9.67 -20.71
C TYR A 83 37.57 9.28 -21.41
N VAL A 84 36.45 9.47 -20.71
CA VAL A 84 35.11 9.28 -21.28
C VAL A 84 34.50 10.65 -21.52
N TYR A 85 34.36 11.02 -22.79
CA TYR A 85 33.68 12.23 -23.22
C TYR A 85 32.24 11.93 -23.61
N ALA A 86 31.32 12.81 -23.25
CA ALA A 86 29.89 12.64 -23.47
C ALA A 86 29.27 13.92 -24.02
N ARG A 87 28.36 13.79 -24.99
CA ARG A 87 27.56 14.91 -25.52
C ARG A 87 26.12 14.46 -25.78
N PRO A 88 25.11 15.24 -25.37
CA PRO A 88 23.72 14.92 -25.71
C PRO A 88 23.47 15.08 -27.20
N VAL A 89 22.63 14.21 -27.76
CA VAL A 89 22.09 14.30 -29.12
C VAL A 89 20.89 15.22 -29.10
N THR A 90 20.89 16.21 -29.99
CA THR A 90 19.72 17.06 -30.24
C THR A 90 19.50 17.19 -31.74
N GLY A 91 18.27 17.44 -32.17
CA GLY A 91 17.95 17.60 -33.61
C GLY A 91 18.71 18.73 -34.31
N PHE A 92 19.41 19.60 -33.57
CA PHE A 92 20.16 20.73 -34.11
C PHE A 92 21.68 20.51 -34.12
N ASN A 93 22.19 19.44 -33.50
CA ASN A 93 23.64 19.27 -33.30
C ASN A 93 24.25 18.04 -34.01
N GLU A 94 23.46 17.27 -34.77
CA GLU A 94 23.91 16.03 -35.41
C GLU A 94 25.13 16.23 -36.31
N GLN A 95 25.14 17.26 -37.16
CA GLN A 95 26.28 17.54 -38.04
C GLN A 95 27.55 17.89 -37.25
N CYS A 96 27.38 18.64 -36.15
CA CYS A 96 28.47 18.97 -35.23
C CYS A 96 28.97 17.74 -34.46
N LEU A 97 28.10 16.79 -34.12
CA LEU A 97 28.47 15.53 -33.47
C LEU A 97 29.23 14.61 -34.43
N ARG A 98 28.80 14.52 -35.70
CA ARG A 98 29.53 13.77 -36.74
C ARG A 98 30.96 14.29 -36.92
N GLY A 99 31.12 15.61 -37.06
CA GLY A 99 32.45 16.23 -37.14
C GLY A 99 33.30 16.06 -35.88
N TRP A 100 32.66 16.06 -34.71
CA TRP A 100 33.34 15.80 -33.43
C TRP A 100 33.82 14.35 -33.30
N LEU A 101 33.07 13.38 -33.81
CA LEU A 101 33.46 11.97 -33.80
C LEU A 101 34.61 11.66 -34.79
N THR A 102 34.73 12.41 -35.89
CA THR A 102 35.74 12.16 -36.93
C THR A 102 37.04 12.93 -36.73
N ALA A 103 37.03 14.05 -36.01
CA ALA A 103 38.24 14.85 -35.78
C ALA A 103 39.23 14.19 -34.79
N GLU A 104 40.53 14.18 -35.11
CA GLU A 104 41.56 13.50 -34.30
C GLU A 104 41.86 14.20 -32.96
N HIS A 105 41.67 15.52 -32.86
CA HIS A 105 42.11 16.32 -31.68
C HIS A 105 41.07 17.32 -31.15
N ASN A 106 39.77 17.01 -31.23
CA ASN A 106 38.69 17.92 -30.82
C ASN A 106 38.07 17.56 -29.44
N PHE A 107 38.89 17.60 -28.38
CA PHE A 107 38.46 17.31 -27.01
C PHE A 107 38.46 18.58 -26.16
N LYS A 108 37.33 18.91 -25.53
CA LYS A 108 37.21 20.04 -24.59
C LYS A 108 36.89 19.53 -23.19
N ASN A 109 37.39 20.20 -22.15
CA ASN A 109 37.07 19.87 -20.76
C ASN A 109 35.56 19.91 -20.48
N SER A 110 34.80 20.73 -21.20
CA SER A 110 33.33 20.79 -21.08
C SER A 110 32.60 19.54 -21.58
N GLN A 111 33.28 18.66 -22.31
CA GLN A 111 32.72 17.40 -22.84
C GLN A 111 33.10 16.20 -21.98
N LEU A 112 33.97 16.40 -20.97
CA LEU A 112 34.54 15.31 -20.19
C LEU A 112 33.57 14.87 -19.10
N ALA A 113 33.16 13.60 -19.13
CA ALA A 113 32.26 13.01 -18.13
C ALA A 113 33.04 12.28 -17.04
N PHE A 114 34.07 11.50 -17.41
CA PHE A 114 34.87 10.72 -16.46
C PHE A 114 36.35 10.68 -16.81
N ILE A 115 37.18 10.60 -15.78
CA ILE A 115 38.60 10.23 -15.89
C ILE A 115 38.81 8.97 -15.05
N ILE A 116 39.18 7.87 -15.70
CA ILE A 116 39.54 6.62 -15.03
C ILE A 116 41.06 6.51 -15.05
N LYS A 117 41.71 6.39 -13.90
CA LYS A 117 43.15 6.15 -13.78
C LYS A 117 43.39 4.65 -13.64
N LEU A 118 44.41 4.13 -14.31
CA LEU A 118 44.82 2.73 -14.19
C LEU A 118 45.97 2.64 -13.18
N ASP A 119 45.73 1.97 -12.05
CA ASP A 119 46.77 1.74 -11.05
C ASP A 119 47.26 0.28 -11.09
N ASN A 120 48.58 0.12 -11.10
CA ASN A 120 49.30 -1.16 -11.12
C ASN A 120 50.12 -1.39 -9.84
N LYS A 121 50.02 -0.48 -8.84
CA LYS A 121 50.84 -0.53 -7.61
C LYS A 121 50.14 -1.18 -6.42
N SER A 122 48.85 -1.47 -6.54
CA SER A 122 48.01 -1.91 -5.43
C SER A 122 47.88 -3.43 -5.37
N ARG A 123 48.05 -4.02 -4.18
CA ARG A 123 47.75 -5.44 -3.89
C ARG A 123 46.24 -5.70 -3.74
N ASN A 124 45.39 -4.71 -4.01
CA ASN A 124 43.94 -4.81 -3.78
C ASN A 124 43.18 -5.24 -5.04
N TYR A 125 42.02 -5.86 -4.80
CA TYR A 125 41.13 -6.48 -5.77
C TYR A 125 40.91 -5.66 -7.07
N PRO A 126 41.28 -6.20 -8.25
CA PRO A 126 41.06 -5.51 -9.52
C PRO A 126 39.59 -5.61 -9.92
N ALA A 127 38.84 -4.51 -9.86
CA ALA A 127 37.45 -4.48 -10.30
C ALA A 127 37.33 -5.01 -11.75
N ARG A 128 36.44 -6.00 -11.95
CA ARG A 128 36.18 -6.60 -13.27
C ARG A 128 35.20 -5.77 -14.07
N THR A 129 34.24 -5.15 -13.40
CA THR A 129 33.22 -4.31 -14.03
C THR A 129 33.16 -2.93 -13.36
N LEU A 130 33.23 -1.88 -14.18
CA LEU A 130 33.06 -0.49 -13.74
C LEU A 130 31.74 0.06 -14.29
N VAL A 131 30.90 0.62 -13.43
CA VAL A 131 29.62 1.23 -13.83
C VAL A 131 29.76 2.76 -13.81
N LEU A 132 29.44 3.40 -14.94
CA LEU A 132 29.43 4.85 -15.13
C LEU A 132 28.02 5.36 -15.46
N ASP A 133 27.52 6.29 -14.66
CA ASP A 133 26.23 6.94 -14.80
C ASP A 133 26.34 8.34 -15.39
N LEU A 134 25.76 8.56 -16.56
CA LEU A 134 25.71 9.89 -17.16
C LEU A 134 24.60 10.75 -16.49
N PRO A 135 24.86 12.04 -16.17
CA PRO A 135 26.02 12.83 -16.55
C PRO A 135 27.07 12.98 -15.41
N GLY A 136 27.79 11.91 -15.04
CA GLY A 136 29.05 12.04 -14.26
C GLY A 136 29.10 11.38 -12.88
N HIS A 137 28.31 10.34 -12.60
CA HIS A 137 28.41 9.52 -11.37
C HIS A 137 29.01 8.13 -11.66
N ALA A 138 29.67 7.47 -10.72
CA ALA A 138 30.23 6.14 -10.96
C ALA A 138 30.14 5.25 -9.73
N SER A 139 30.11 3.94 -9.94
CA SER A 139 30.12 2.93 -8.87
C SER A 139 30.95 1.71 -9.27
N LEU A 140 31.76 1.21 -8.33
CA LEU A 140 32.47 -0.06 -8.44
C LEU A 140 31.58 -1.15 -7.83
N VAL A 141 31.47 -2.30 -8.46
CA VAL A 141 30.48 -3.33 -8.08
C VAL A 141 31.10 -4.55 -7.39
N ASP A 142 32.43 -4.72 -7.42
CA ASP A 142 33.08 -5.85 -6.72
C ASP A 142 33.34 -5.50 -5.24
N PRO A 143 32.92 -6.35 -4.27
CA PRO A 143 33.10 -6.10 -2.84
C PRO A 143 34.57 -6.21 -2.39
N ILE A 144 34.95 -5.40 -1.38
CA ILE A 144 36.21 -5.55 -0.64
C ILE A 144 36.08 -6.78 0.24
N THR A 145 36.63 -7.92 -0.18
CA THR A 145 36.44 -9.20 0.52
C THR A 145 37.35 -9.43 1.73
N ASN A 146 37.87 -8.39 2.40
CA ASN A 146 38.47 -8.53 3.74
C ASN A 146 38.22 -7.27 4.59
N ALA A 147 37.76 -7.47 5.82
CA ALA A 147 37.63 -6.44 6.83
C ALA A 147 38.97 -5.73 7.09
N ILE A 148 38.92 -4.42 7.31
CA ILE A 148 40.03 -3.69 7.92
C ILE A 148 40.11 -4.21 9.35
N ASP A 149 41.24 -4.79 9.73
CA ASP A 149 41.49 -5.28 11.08
C ASP A 149 41.55 -4.07 12.03
N ALA A 150 40.47 -3.82 12.76
CA ALA A 150 40.37 -2.77 13.78
C ALA A 150 40.07 -3.46 15.13
N GLY A 151 40.95 -3.27 16.11
CA GLY A 151 40.86 -3.94 17.41
C GLY A 151 39.58 -3.56 18.16
N ASP A 152 38.99 -4.54 18.85
CA ASP A 152 37.75 -4.42 19.63
C ASP A 152 37.78 -3.18 20.55
N ASP A 153 36.89 -2.23 20.29
CA ASP A 153 36.67 -1.06 21.14
C ASP A 153 35.67 -1.43 22.25
N CYS A 154 36.17 -1.48 23.48
CA CYS A 154 35.41 -1.90 24.68
C CYS A 154 34.74 -0.71 25.41
N ASP A 155 34.80 0.52 24.88
CA ASP A 155 34.29 1.71 25.56
C ASP A 155 32.98 2.24 24.95
N CYS A 156 31.84 1.89 25.56
CA CYS A 156 30.52 2.35 25.14
C CYS A 156 30.13 3.76 25.64
N THR A 157 31.07 4.59 26.13
CA THR A 157 30.72 5.91 26.70
C THR A 157 30.83 7.12 25.74
N THR A 158 31.24 6.93 24.48
CA THR A 158 31.29 8.02 23.48
C THR A 158 30.60 7.72 22.15
N ALA A 159 29.71 6.72 22.10
CA ALA A 159 29.06 6.28 20.87
C ALA A 159 28.25 7.41 20.18
N ILE A 160 28.71 7.81 19.00
CA ILE A 160 27.95 8.59 18.02
C ILE A 160 27.25 7.60 17.09
N ASN A 161 25.97 7.81 16.81
CA ASN A 161 25.17 6.98 15.89
C ASN A 161 25.86 6.84 14.51
N ILE A 162 26.25 5.61 14.16
CA ILE A 162 26.56 5.21 12.80
C ILE A 162 25.25 4.72 12.16
N ASP A 163 24.40 5.69 11.82
CA ASP A 163 23.38 5.54 10.79
C ASP A 163 23.60 6.68 9.79
N ALA A 164 24.60 6.49 8.93
CA ALA A 164 24.70 7.19 7.67
C ALA A 164 25.28 6.20 6.65
N ASP A 165 24.38 5.61 5.87
CA ASP A 165 24.63 4.92 4.61
C ASP A 165 25.65 3.77 4.63
N THR A 166 25.19 2.52 4.61
CA THR A 166 25.16 1.71 3.37
C THR A 166 24.73 0.27 3.66
N ASN A 167 23.88 -0.22 2.76
CA ASN A 167 23.30 -1.56 2.76
C ASN A 167 24.36 -2.67 2.72
N THR A 168 24.18 -3.59 3.66
CA THR A 168 24.37 -5.04 3.55
C THR A 168 24.01 -5.60 2.17
N ALA A 169 24.86 -6.49 1.64
CA ALA A 169 24.43 -7.82 1.18
C ALA A 169 25.65 -8.74 0.95
N ASP A 170 25.67 -9.81 1.73
CA ASP A 170 26.58 -10.95 1.70
C ASP A 170 26.34 -11.90 0.50
N ILE A 171 27.44 -12.49 0.02
CA ILE A 171 27.71 -13.91 -0.29
C ILE A 171 26.62 -14.73 -1.04
N PHE A 172 26.96 -15.14 -2.27
CA PHE A 172 26.39 -16.29 -3.00
C PHE A 172 27.23 -17.54 -2.69
N ASP A 173 26.64 -18.63 -2.20
CA ASP A 173 27.31 -19.91 -1.97
C ASP A 173 27.01 -20.96 -3.06
N GLU A 174 27.74 -22.09 -3.02
CA GLU A 174 27.67 -23.18 -4.02
C GLU A 174 26.29 -23.87 -4.15
N TYR A 175 25.31 -23.55 -3.29
CA TYR A 175 23.96 -24.07 -3.42
C TYR A 175 23.18 -23.40 -4.59
N ASP A 176 23.55 -22.17 -4.97
CA ASP A 176 22.94 -21.43 -6.09
C ASP A 176 23.39 -21.93 -7.48
N MET A 177 24.53 -22.62 -7.56
CA MET A 177 25.05 -23.17 -8.81
C MET A 177 24.33 -24.46 -9.24
N TYR A 178 23.77 -25.23 -8.30
CA TYR A 178 23.09 -26.50 -8.62
C TYR A 178 21.65 -26.30 -9.14
N TYR A 179 21.02 -25.16 -8.84
CA TYR A 179 19.67 -24.81 -9.33
C TYR A 179 19.65 -24.29 -10.77
N THR A 180 20.77 -23.78 -11.28
CA THR A 180 20.85 -23.16 -12.62
C THR A 180 20.80 -24.19 -13.76
N LEU A 181 21.18 -25.45 -13.51
CA LEU A 181 21.22 -26.50 -14.54
C LEU A 181 19.88 -27.22 -14.77
N ARG A 182 18.88 -27.06 -13.88
CA ARG A 182 17.51 -27.61 -14.08
C ARG A 182 16.56 -26.71 -14.86
N HIS A 183 16.96 -25.50 -15.22
CA HIS A 183 16.09 -24.51 -15.88
C HIS A 183 16.15 -24.51 -17.43
N ARG A 184 16.69 -25.56 -18.07
CA ARG A 184 16.52 -25.72 -19.53
C ARG A 184 15.21 -26.38 -19.97
N GLU A 185 14.39 -26.88 -19.04
CA GLU A 185 13.10 -27.53 -19.38
C GLU A 185 11.85 -26.92 -18.75
N VAL A 186 11.95 -25.82 -18.00
CA VAL A 186 10.75 -25.10 -17.52
C VAL A 186 10.89 -23.61 -17.87
N LEU A 187 10.35 -23.25 -19.04
CA LEU A 187 10.14 -21.86 -19.42
C LEU A 187 9.11 -21.22 -18.49
N HIS A 188 9.57 -20.48 -17.48
CA HIS A 188 8.85 -19.35 -16.89
C HIS A 188 9.82 -18.15 -16.82
N PRO A 189 9.44 -16.97 -17.35
CA PRO A 189 10.32 -15.81 -17.40
C PRO A 189 10.55 -15.26 -15.98
N ARG A 190 11.81 -15.20 -15.53
CA ARG A 190 12.19 -14.49 -14.30
C ARG A 190 12.02 -12.97 -14.55
N MET A 191 10.87 -12.44 -14.15
CA MET A 191 10.65 -11.00 -14.01
C MET A 191 11.44 -10.49 -12.79
N THR A 192 12.57 -9.82 -13.00
CA THR A 192 13.20 -9.00 -11.96
C THR A 192 12.69 -7.56 -12.05
N SER A 193 11.82 -7.16 -11.11
CA SER A 193 11.69 -5.75 -10.69
C SER A 193 11.05 -5.52 -9.31
N TYR A 194 10.49 -6.53 -8.62
CA TYR A 194 9.85 -6.35 -7.31
C TYR A 194 10.32 -7.42 -6.32
N SER A 195 10.69 -7.02 -5.10
CA SER A 195 10.91 -7.97 -4.00
C SER A 195 9.57 -8.63 -3.63
N GLN A 196 9.62 -9.91 -3.25
CA GLN A 196 8.45 -10.60 -2.75
C GLN A 196 8.03 -9.95 -1.42
N TYR A 197 6.87 -9.32 -1.39
CA TYR A 197 6.37 -8.54 -0.25
C TYR A 197 5.46 -9.35 0.68
N LEU A 198 4.82 -10.42 0.18
CA LEU A 198 4.10 -11.43 0.96
C LEU A 198 4.49 -12.84 0.48
N THR A 199 4.59 -13.79 1.40
CA THR A 199 4.75 -15.21 1.03
C THR A 199 3.44 -15.76 0.48
N LYS A 200 3.50 -16.85 -0.30
CA LYS A 200 2.31 -17.49 -0.86
C LYS A 200 1.33 -17.92 0.23
N GLU A 201 1.85 -18.42 1.34
CA GLU A 201 1.06 -18.84 2.52
C GLU A 201 0.32 -17.64 3.11
N LYS A 202 0.97 -16.48 3.17
CA LYS A 202 0.37 -15.24 3.68
C LYS A 202 -0.71 -14.71 2.73
N GLU A 203 -0.46 -14.73 1.43
CA GLU A 203 -1.49 -14.40 0.43
C GLU A 203 -2.70 -15.33 0.53
N ASP A 204 -2.47 -16.63 0.67
CA ASP A 204 -3.53 -17.64 0.79
C ASP A 204 -4.32 -17.49 2.09
N GLU A 205 -3.66 -17.20 3.20
CA GLU A 205 -4.29 -16.85 4.47
C GLU A 205 -5.20 -15.61 4.32
N LEU A 206 -4.66 -14.49 3.82
CA LEU A 206 -5.40 -13.24 3.67
C LEU A 206 -6.59 -13.38 2.70
N ARG A 207 -6.37 -14.06 1.56
CA ARG A 207 -7.43 -14.34 0.57
C ARG A 207 -8.54 -15.20 1.17
N SER A 208 -8.18 -16.21 1.96
CA SER A 208 -9.16 -17.09 2.63
C SER A 208 -10.00 -16.30 3.64
N ILE A 209 -9.36 -15.47 4.48
CA ILE A 209 -10.05 -14.63 5.45
C ILE A 209 -10.98 -13.63 4.74
N ALA A 210 -10.50 -12.92 3.71
CA ALA A 210 -11.28 -11.93 3.00
C ALA A 210 -12.54 -12.55 2.36
N ASN A 211 -12.41 -13.70 1.70
CA ASN A 211 -13.54 -14.44 1.12
C ASN A 211 -14.51 -14.96 2.18
N ALA A 212 -14.01 -15.43 3.33
CA ALA A 212 -14.86 -15.87 4.43
C ALA A 212 -15.70 -14.70 5.00
N ILE A 213 -15.12 -13.50 5.09
CA ILE A 213 -15.83 -12.28 5.50
C ILE A 213 -16.95 -11.95 4.50
N VAL A 214 -16.73 -12.10 3.19
CA VAL A 214 -17.75 -11.76 2.18
C VAL A 214 -18.53 -12.97 1.66
N THR A 215 -18.75 -13.97 2.53
CA THR A 215 -19.66 -15.08 2.23
C THR A 215 -21.03 -14.54 1.81
N PRO A 216 -21.62 -14.99 0.69
CA PRO A 216 -22.94 -14.53 0.23
C PRO A 216 -24.01 -14.63 1.33
N GLY A 217 -24.80 -13.56 1.49
CA GLY A 217 -25.81 -13.46 2.54
C GLY A 217 -25.27 -13.09 3.92
N LYS A 218 -23.95 -12.83 4.07
CA LYS A 218 -23.36 -12.34 5.32
C LYS A 218 -22.77 -10.96 5.17
N GLY A 219 -22.63 -10.24 6.28
CA GLY A 219 -21.92 -8.97 6.36
C GLY A 219 -21.26 -8.75 7.72
N ILE A 220 -20.80 -7.54 7.96
CA ILE A 220 -20.01 -7.17 9.13
C ILE A 220 -20.83 -6.30 10.08
N LEU A 221 -20.77 -6.64 11.38
CA LEU A 221 -21.20 -5.73 12.45
C LEU A 221 -20.03 -4.80 12.81
N ALA A 222 -20.18 -3.50 12.59
CA ALA A 222 -19.21 -2.50 13.05
C ALA A 222 -19.56 -2.06 14.48
N ALA A 223 -18.88 -2.65 15.47
CA ALA A 223 -19.02 -2.37 16.90
C ALA A 223 -17.75 -1.71 17.48
N ASP A 224 -17.09 -0.91 16.65
CA ASP A 224 -15.79 -0.27 16.87
C ASP A 224 -15.90 1.20 17.27
N GLU A 225 -17.05 1.59 17.83
CA GLU A 225 -17.20 2.93 18.39
C GLU A 225 -16.18 3.18 19.51
N SER A 226 -15.46 4.29 19.42
CA SER A 226 -14.56 4.79 20.46
C SER A 226 -15.34 5.11 21.74
N ASN A 227 -14.62 5.31 22.85
CA ASN A 227 -15.24 5.72 24.11
C ASN A 227 -16.01 7.04 23.97
N ASN A 228 -15.50 7.99 23.18
CA ASN A 228 -16.17 9.27 22.88
C ASN A 228 -17.42 9.06 22.00
N SER A 229 -17.34 8.18 21.00
CA SER A 229 -18.48 7.85 20.16
C SER A 229 -19.59 7.11 20.93
N MET A 230 -19.21 6.25 21.87
CA MET A 230 -20.14 5.56 22.77
C MET A 230 -20.85 6.50 23.74
N GLU A 231 -20.21 7.61 24.13
CA GLU A 231 -20.84 8.63 24.98
C GLU A 231 -22.13 9.17 24.35
N LYS A 232 -22.06 9.58 23.08
CA LYS A 232 -23.23 10.09 22.33
C LYS A 232 -24.34 9.04 22.25
N LYS A 233 -23.98 7.77 22.02
CA LYS A 233 -24.93 6.66 21.93
C LYS A 233 -25.62 6.36 23.26
N LEU A 234 -24.87 6.22 24.34
CA LEU A 234 -25.43 5.87 25.65
C LEU A 234 -26.24 7.04 26.24
N LYS A 235 -25.78 8.29 26.03
CA LYS A 235 -26.53 9.48 26.43
C LYS A 235 -27.91 9.57 25.77
N ALA A 236 -28.04 9.12 24.52
CA ALA A 236 -29.32 9.12 23.80
C ALA A 236 -30.40 8.21 24.45
N ILE A 237 -29.99 7.23 25.26
CA ILE A 237 -30.88 6.36 26.03
C ILE A 237 -30.82 6.63 27.55
N GLY A 238 -30.22 7.75 27.96
CA GLY A 238 -30.12 8.16 29.36
C GLY A 238 -29.10 7.37 30.20
N LEU A 239 -28.14 6.67 29.57
CA LEU A 239 -27.12 5.90 30.27
C LEU A 239 -25.79 6.65 30.38
N ALA A 240 -25.13 6.49 31.53
CA ALA A 240 -23.77 6.97 31.73
C ALA A 240 -22.76 6.17 30.89
N ASN A 241 -21.72 6.85 30.38
CA ASN A 241 -20.66 6.23 29.58
C ASN A 241 -19.58 5.58 30.45
N THR A 242 -19.93 4.49 31.13
CA THR A 242 -18.99 3.67 31.91
C THR A 242 -18.48 2.48 31.10
N GLU A 243 -17.31 1.96 31.46
CA GLU A 243 -16.77 0.74 30.85
C GLU A 243 -17.77 -0.42 30.94
N GLU A 244 -18.41 -0.60 32.09
CA GLU A 244 -19.39 -1.66 32.31
C GLU A 244 -20.63 -1.52 31.41
N ASN A 245 -21.13 -0.31 31.18
CA ASN A 245 -22.26 -0.10 30.28
C ASN A 245 -21.87 -0.37 28.82
N ARG A 246 -20.65 0.01 28.41
CA ARG A 246 -20.12 -0.34 27.08
C ARG A 246 -19.97 -1.86 26.93
N ARG A 247 -19.39 -2.53 27.93
CA ARG A 247 -19.21 -3.98 27.97
C ARG A 247 -20.55 -4.73 27.89
N LYS A 248 -21.55 -4.35 28.72
CA LYS A 248 -22.91 -4.92 28.69
C LYS A 248 -23.57 -4.79 27.33
N TYR A 249 -23.45 -3.61 26.71
CA TYR A 249 -24.01 -3.40 25.38
C TYR A 249 -23.34 -4.27 24.32
N ARG A 250 -22.00 -4.44 24.38
CA ARG A 250 -21.27 -5.35 23.48
C ARG A 250 -21.60 -6.81 23.73
N GLN A 251 -21.72 -7.23 24.99
CA GLN A 251 -22.18 -8.57 25.33
C GLN A 251 -23.58 -8.84 24.79
N LEU A 252 -24.50 -7.89 24.90
CA LEU A 252 -25.84 -8.00 24.32
C LEU A 252 -25.75 -8.33 22.82
N LEU A 253 -24.99 -7.55 22.06
CA LEU A 253 -24.81 -7.75 20.62
C LEU A 253 -24.16 -9.11 20.31
N PHE A 254 -23.04 -9.44 20.96
CA PHE A 254 -22.22 -10.61 20.62
C PHE A 254 -22.80 -11.94 21.11
N THR A 255 -23.80 -11.88 21.99
CA THR A 255 -24.52 -13.05 22.50
C THR A 255 -25.98 -13.06 22.04
N SER A 256 -26.32 -12.33 20.97
CA SER A 256 -27.70 -12.15 20.53
C SER A 256 -28.40 -13.46 20.19
N SER A 257 -27.74 -14.32 19.42
CA SER A 257 -28.26 -15.64 19.04
C SER A 257 -27.11 -16.55 18.60
N PRO A 258 -27.17 -17.87 18.88
CA PRO A 258 -26.25 -18.85 18.29
C PRO A 258 -26.24 -18.82 16.76
N ASP A 259 -27.34 -18.36 16.15
CA ASP A 259 -27.52 -18.24 14.71
C ASP A 259 -26.97 -16.93 14.12
N MET A 260 -26.36 -16.05 14.92
CA MET A 260 -25.81 -14.77 14.44
C MET A 260 -24.80 -14.99 13.30
N GLY A 261 -24.00 -16.06 13.36
CA GLY A 261 -23.03 -16.43 12.33
C GLY A 261 -23.64 -16.78 10.96
N LYS A 262 -24.96 -16.93 10.85
CA LYS A 262 -25.67 -17.11 9.56
C LYS A 262 -25.79 -15.81 8.77
N HIS A 263 -25.74 -14.66 9.44
CA HIS A 263 -25.95 -13.33 8.84
C HIS A 263 -24.76 -12.40 9.04
N ILE A 264 -23.97 -12.61 10.10
CA ILE A 264 -22.77 -11.83 10.41
C ILE A 264 -21.56 -12.74 10.19
N SER A 265 -20.64 -12.32 9.34
CA SER A 265 -19.38 -13.03 9.08
C SER A 265 -18.22 -12.47 9.89
N GLY A 266 -18.26 -11.19 10.25
CA GLY A 266 -17.23 -10.56 11.06
C GLY A 266 -17.76 -9.44 11.96
N VAL A 267 -16.99 -9.13 13.00
CA VAL A 267 -17.27 -7.99 13.89
C VAL A 267 -16.03 -7.12 14.01
N ILE A 268 -16.18 -5.82 13.78
CA ILE A 268 -15.13 -4.83 14.06
C ILE A 268 -15.29 -4.38 15.50
N MET A 269 -14.24 -4.49 16.31
CA MET A 269 -14.23 -4.07 17.70
C MET A 269 -13.33 -2.84 17.90
N PHE A 270 -13.60 -2.09 18.97
CA PHE A 270 -12.68 -1.10 19.52
C PHE A 270 -11.69 -1.80 20.46
N ASP A 271 -10.54 -1.18 20.71
CA ASP A 271 -9.46 -1.75 21.54
C ASP A 271 -9.96 -2.22 22.92
N GLU A 272 -10.72 -1.39 23.62
CA GLU A 272 -11.32 -1.74 24.91
C GLU A 272 -12.20 -3.01 24.82
N THR A 273 -13.09 -3.07 23.82
CA THR A 273 -13.98 -4.22 23.60
C THR A 273 -13.20 -5.49 23.23
N PHE A 274 -12.08 -5.35 22.50
CA PHE A 274 -11.28 -6.48 22.05
C PHE A 274 -10.70 -7.32 23.21
N TYR A 275 -10.43 -6.67 24.34
CA TYR A 275 -9.91 -7.31 25.56
C TYR A 275 -10.96 -7.53 26.67
N GLN A 276 -12.18 -7.03 26.46
CA GLN A 276 -13.30 -7.25 27.39
C GLN A 276 -13.80 -8.70 27.39
N LYS A 277 -14.52 -9.03 28.46
CA LYS A 277 -15.08 -10.34 28.74
C LYS A 277 -16.58 -10.28 29.00
N THR A 278 -17.24 -11.40 28.77
CA THR A 278 -18.62 -11.64 29.19
C THR A 278 -18.71 -11.79 30.71
N ASP A 279 -19.94 -11.81 31.24
CA ASP A 279 -20.22 -12.07 32.67
C ASP A 279 -19.65 -13.42 33.14
N ASP A 280 -19.59 -14.44 32.26
CA ASP A 280 -19.01 -15.76 32.53
C ASP A 280 -17.48 -15.83 32.28
N GLY A 281 -16.83 -14.67 32.07
CA GLY A 281 -15.37 -14.56 31.98
C GLY A 281 -14.75 -14.94 30.63
N LYS A 282 -15.55 -15.24 29.60
CA LYS A 282 -15.07 -15.53 28.25
C LYS A 282 -14.71 -14.24 27.51
N ARG A 283 -13.60 -14.21 26.78
CA ARG A 283 -13.25 -13.05 25.94
C ARG A 283 -14.26 -12.92 24.82
N PHE A 284 -14.61 -11.68 24.44
CA PHE A 284 -15.51 -11.46 23.31
C PHE A 284 -14.97 -12.04 22.00
N VAL A 285 -13.66 -12.01 21.80
CA VAL A 285 -12.97 -12.67 20.68
C VAL A 285 -13.35 -14.16 20.59
N ASP A 286 -13.33 -14.89 21.71
CA ASP A 286 -13.61 -16.32 21.75
C ASP A 286 -15.11 -16.60 21.56
N VAL A 287 -15.98 -15.74 22.10
CA VAL A 287 -17.43 -15.80 21.90
C VAL A 287 -17.79 -15.70 20.42
N LEU A 288 -17.14 -14.79 19.68
CA LEU A 288 -17.36 -14.61 18.24
C LEU A 288 -16.81 -15.80 17.44
N ARG A 289 -15.61 -16.28 17.75
CA ARG A 289 -15.00 -17.44 17.07
C ARG A 289 -15.85 -18.70 17.23
N ASN A 290 -16.39 -18.95 18.43
CA ASN A 290 -17.27 -20.10 18.68
C ASN A 290 -18.58 -20.04 17.88
N GLN A 291 -18.96 -18.87 17.38
CA GLN A 291 -20.12 -18.66 16.50
C GLN A 291 -19.74 -18.62 15.01
N ASN A 292 -18.49 -18.95 14.65
CA ASN A 292 -17.92 -18.82 13.31
C ASN A 292 -17.96 -17.38 12.77
N ILE A 293 -17.76 -16.41 13.67
CA ILE A 293 -17.69 -14.99 13.35
C ILE A 293 -16.26 -14.52 13.53
N ILE A 294 -15.73 -13.88 12.49
CA ILE A 294 -14.34 -13.47 12.41
C ILE A 294 -14.14 -12.21 13.26
N PRO A 295 -13.20 -12.19 14.23
CA PRO A 295 -12.89 -11.00 15.00
C PRO A 295 -12.05 -10.01 14.18
N GLY A 296 -12.42 -8.73 14.21
CA GLY A 296 -11.67 -7.64 13.60
C GLY A 296 -11.50 -6.46 14.54
N ILE A 297 -10.56 -5.57 14.20
CA ILE A 297 -10.11 -4.48 15.09
C ILE A 297 -10.01 -3.15 14.33
N LYS A 298 -10.53 -2.07 14.92
CA LYS A 298 -10.25 -0.71 14.44
C LYS A 298 -8.85 -0.29 14.91
N VAL A 299 -8.00 0.13 13.98
CA VAL A 299 -6.61 0.45 14.29
C VAL A 299 -6.22 1.91 14.07
N ASP A 300 -7.04 2.68 13.36
CA ASP A 300 -6.85 4.14 13.29
C ASP A 300 -7.04 4.83 14.65
N LYS A 301 -6.35 5.96 14.83
CA LYS A 301 -6.41 6.79 16.05
C LYS A 301 -7.19 8.10 15.81
N GLY A 302 -8.17 8.08 14.89
CA GLY A 302 -9.04 9.21 14.59
C GLY A 302 -8.49 10.21 13.58
N VAL A 303 -9.31 11.19 13.24
CA VAL A 303 -9.01 12.23 12.24
C VAL A 303 -8.31 13.43 12.85
N VAL A 304 -7.45 14.08 12.07
CA VAL A 304 -6.76 15.33 12.42
C VAL A 304 -6.86 16.33 11.27
N ALA A 305 -7.00 17.61 11.60
CA ALA A 305 -7.14 18.66 10.59
C ALA A 305 -5.88 18.78 9.72
N MET A 306 -6.07 19.00 8.42
CA MET A 306 -4.97 19.24 7.49
C MET A 306 -4.72 20.74 7.33
N ALA A 307 -3.55 21.20 7.76
CA ALA A 307 -3.15 22.60 7.63
C ALA A 307 -3.14 23.04 6.15
N GLY A 308 -3.61 24.26 5.88
CA GLY A 308 -3.69 24.80 4.52
C GLY A 308 -4.86 24.28 3.68
N THR A 309 -5.78 23.51 4.26
CA THR A 309 -6.99 23.01 3.57
C THR A 309 -8.28 23.57 4.17
N VAL A 310 -9.40 23.45 3.44
CA VAL A 310 -10.70 24.01 3.83
C VAL A 310 -11.52 22.97 4.59
N GLY A 311 -11.25 22.85 5.89
CA GLY A 311 -12.00 21.94 6.77
C GLY A 311 -11.84 20.46 6.42
N GLU A 312 -10.72 20.10 5.77
CA GLU A 312 -10.38 18.72 5.43
C GLU A 312 -9.48 18.10 6.52
N CYS A 313 -9.44 16.77 6.56
CA CYS A 313 -8.70 16.03 7.57
C CYS A 313 -7.98 14.83 6.97
N THR A 314 -6.90 14.40 7.63
CA THR A 314 -6.27 13.09 7.43
C THR A 314 -6.52 12.24 8.68
N THR A 315 -6.08 10.99 8.67
CA THR A 315 -6.26 10.05 9.79
C THR A 315 -4.90 9.64 10.35
N GLN A 316 -4.77 9.66 11.67
CA GLN A 316 -3.54 9.31 12.38
C GLN A 316 -3.55 7.86 12.91
N GLY A 317 -2.38 7.38 13.33
CA GLY A 317 -2.21 6.09 14.00
C GLY A 317 -1.14 5.17 13.41
N MET A 318 -0.25 5.70 12.56
CA MET A 318 0.75 4.93 11.83
C MET A 318 1.96 4.52 12.69
N ASP A 319 2.35 5.36 13.65
CA ASP A 319 3.64 5.30 14.34
C ASP A 319 3.96 3.95 15.01
N ASP A 320 2.95 3.33 15.62
CA ASP A 320 3.05 2.04 16.31
C ASP A 320 2.19 0.94 15.65
N LEU A 321 1.68 1.20 14.43
CA LEU A 321 0.70 0.33 13.78
C LEU A 321 1.23 -1.09 13.58
N ASN A 322 2.47 -1.25 13.14
CA ASN A 322 3.06 -2.58 12.91
C ASN A 322 3.06 -3.43 14.19
N LYS A 323 3.57 -2.87 15.29
CA LYS A 323 3.59 -3.54 16.61
C LYS A 323 2.18 -3.90 17.09
N ARG A 324 1.22 -2.97 16.92
CA ARG A 324 -0.19 -3.20 17.29
C ARG A 324 -0.84 -4.28 16.44
N CYS A 325 -0.65 -4.28 15.12
CA CYS A 325 -1.17 -5.31 14.22
C CYS A 325 -0.64 -6.70 14.60
N ALA A 326 0.66 -6.83 14.88
CA ALA A 326 1.26 -8.08 15.34
C ALA A 326 0.61 -8.59 16.64
N GLN A 327 0.34 -7.67 17.59
CA GLN A 327 -0.32 -8.00 18.85
C GLN A 327 -1.78 -8.44 18.61
N TYR A 328 -2.57 -7.66 17.88
CA TYR A 328 -3.97 -8.01 17.61
C TYR A 328 -4.11 -9.33 16.85
N LYS A 329 -3.21 -9.63 15.91
CA LYS A 329 -3.18 -10.93 15.21
C LYS A 329 -2.95 -12.08 16.20
N ARG A 330 -1.95 -11.96 17.09
CA ARG A 330 -1.68 -12.95 18.15
C ARG A 330 -2.89 -13.14 19.07
N ASP A 331 -3.60 -12.05 19.35
CA ASP A 331 -4.73 -12.07 20.28
C ASP A 331 -6.05 -12.48 19.64
N GLY A 332 -6.07 -12.75 18.32
CA GLY A 332 -7.17 -13.42 17.62
C GLY A 332 -7.83 -12.62 16.49
N ALA A 333 -7.44 -11.37 16.24
CA ALA A 333 -7.96 -10.59 15.12
C ALA A 333 -7.50 -11.19 13.79
N GLN A 334 -8.37 -11.17 12.79
CA GLN A 334 -8.05 -11.65 11.43
C GLN A 334 -8.14 -10.54 10.38
N PHE A 335 -8.79 -9.42 10.72
CA PHE A 335 -8.89 -8.26 9.85
C PHE A 335 -8.85 -6.98 10.67
N ALA A 336 -8.53 -5.87 10.01
CA ALA A 336 -8.44 -4.55 10.60
C ALA A 336 -9.33 -3.57 9.84
N LYS A 337 -9.59 -2.41 10.45
CA LYS A 337 -10.31 -1.30 9.82
C LYS A 337 -9.57 0.02 10.05
N TRP A 338 -9.51 0.84 9.01
CA TRP A 338 -8.99 2.20 9.08
C TRP A 338 -9.89 3.16 8.30
N ARG A 339 -10.41 4.16 9.00
CA ARG A 339 -11.32 5.17 8.42
C ARG A 339 -10.60 6.45 8.04
N CYS A 340 -10.78 6.90 6.80
CA CYS A 340 -10.47 8.25 6.34
C CYS A 340 -11.74 8.96 5.85
N VAL A 341 -11.68 10.29 5.75
CA VAL A 341 -12.87 11.10 5.47
C VAL A 341 -12.60 12.17 4.42
N HIS A 342 -13.44 12.20 3.39
CA HIS A 342 -13.53 13.31 2.44
C HIS A 342 -14.84 14.09 2.65
N LYS A 343 -14.80 15.40 2.39
CA LYS A 343 -15.98 16.27 2.42
C LYS A 343 -16.24 16.83 1.02
N ILE A 344 -17.50 16.79 0.57
CA ILE A 344 -17.90 17.42 -0.68
C ILE A 344 -18.28 18.87 -0.41
N SER A 345 -17.70 19.79 -1.17
CA SER A 345 -18.14 21.18 -1.26
C SER A 345 -17.83 21.73 -2.65
N THR A 346 -17.94 23.04 -2.81
CA THR A 346 -17.52 23.75 -4.03
C THR A 346 -16.04 23.52 -4.35
N THR A 347 -15.18 23.40 -3.33
CA THR A 347 -13.72 23.31 -3.50
C THR A 347 -13.09 22.03 -2.91
N THR A 348 -13.89 21.19 -2.23
CA THR A 348 -13.42 19.93 -1.63
C THR A 348 -14.12 18.71 -2.25
N PRO A 349 -13.47 17.54 -2.30
CA PRO A 349 -12.12 17.25 -1.78
C PRO A 349 -11.02 17.91 -2.62
N SER A 350 -10.03 18.50 -1.95
CA SER A 350 -8.86 19.08 -2.61
C SER A 350 -7.93 17.98 -3.14
N HIS A 351 -7.03 18.34 -4.07
CA HIS A 351 -6.00 17.41 -4.53
C HIS A 351 -5.12 16.93 -3.36
N THR A 352 -4.78 17.81 -2.42
CA THR A 352 -4.02 17.45 -1.21
C THR A 352 -4.72 16.36 -0.41
N ALA A 353 -6.02 16.51 -0.15
CA ALA A 353 -6.78 15.50 0.58
C ALA A 353 -6.90 14.18 -0.18
N LEU A 354 -7.10 14.22 -1.51
CA LEU A 354 -7.15 13.03 -2.36
C LEU A 354 -5.84 12.22 -2.27
N VAL A 355 -4.69 12.88 -2.35
CA VAL A 355 -3.37 12.23 -2.28
C VAL A 355 -3.10 11.71 -0.87
N GLU A 356 -3.22 12.57 0.15
CA GLU A 356 -2.86 12.22 1.53
C GLU A 356 -3.68 11.04 2.06
N ILE A 357 -5.00 11.07 1.89
CA ILE A 357 -5.88 9.99 2.37
C ILE A 357 -5.58 8.67 1.65
N ALA A 358 -5.34 8.71 0.33
CA ALA A 358 -4.97 7.51 -0.42
C ALA A 358 -3.64 6.92 0.07
N GLN A 359 -2.63 7.76 0.31
CA GLN A 359 -1.32 7.34 0.81
C GLN A 359 -1.38 6.77 2.24
N VAL A 360 -2.19 7.36 3.13
CA VAL A 360 -2.41 6.82 4.49
C VAL A 360 -3.06 5.44 4.43
N LEU A 361 -4.13 5.28 3.65
CA LEU A 361 -4.83 4.01 3.51
C LEU A 361 -3.94 2.92 2.91
N ALA A 362 -3.08 3.27 1.96
CA ALA A 362 -2.16 2.33 1.34
C ALA A 362 -1.06 1.84 2.30
N ARG A 363 -0.44 2.75 3.06
CA ARG A 363 0.50 2.38 4.13
C ARG A 363 -0.15 1.50 5.19
N TYR A 364 -1.35 1.86 5.64
CA TYR A 364 -2.14 1.07 6.59
C TYR A 364 -2.38 -0.35 6.07
N ALA A 365 -2.84 -0.48 4.81
CA ALA A 365 -3.17 -1.77 4.22
C ALA A 365 -1.94 -2.67 4.10
N SER A 366 -0.81 -2.12 3.64
CA SER A 366 0.46 -2.83 3.53
C SER A 366 0.93 -3.38 4.90
N ILE A 367 0.92 -2.54 5.93
CA ILE A 367 1.32 -2.95 7.30
C ILE A 367 0.39 -4.04 7.87
N CYS A 368 -0.92 -3.96 7.60
CA CYS A 368 -1.86 -4.99 8.03
C CYS A 368 -1.55 -6.35 7.37
N GLN A 369 -1.32 -6.36 6.06
CA GLN A 369 -1.06 -7.60 5.32
C GLN A 369 0.24 -8.27 5.75
N GLN A 370 1.30 -7.49 6.00
CA GLN A 370 2.56 -8.01 6.58
C GLN A 370 2.33 -8.77 7.90
N ASN A 371 1.36 -8.29 8.70
CA ASN A 371 0.97 -8.90 9.96
C ASN A 371 -0.14 -9.96 9.85
N GLY A 372 -0.57 -10.33 8.64
CA GLY A 372 -1.62 -11.33 8.41
C GLY A 372 -3.03 -10.85 8.80
N LEU A 373 -3.28 -9.55 8.77
CA LEU A 373 -4.61 -8.96 8.93
C LEU A 373 -5.13 -8.48 7.58
N VAL A 374 -6.34 -8.88 7.20
CA VAL A 374 -7.04 -8.33 6.03
C VAL A 374 -7.40 -6.85 6.32
N PRO A 375 -6.91 -5.87 5.55
CA PRO A 375 -7.30 -4.48 5.76
C PRO A 375 -8.65 -4.18 5.11
N ILE A 376 -9.56 -3.61 5.90
CA ILE A 376 -10.75 -2.91 5.40
C ILE A 376 -10.36 -1.46 5.16
N VAL A 377 -10.27 -1.08 3.89
CA VAL A 377 -9.93 0.26 3.42
C VAL A 377 -11.21 1.10 3.37
N GLU A 378 -11.34 2.11 4.25
CA GLU A 378 -12.54 2.95 4.38
C GLU A 378 -12.28 4.41 3.98
N PRO A 379 -12.33 4.76 2.68
CA PRO A 379 -12.28 6.13 2.19
C PRO A 379 -13.70 6.73 2.18
N GLU A 380 -14.24 7.08 3.35
CA GLU A 380 -15.62 7.59 3.45
C GLU A 380 -15.72 9.00 2.84
N ILE A 381 -16.67 9.19 1.93
CA ILE A 381 -17.12 10.53 1.54
C ILE A 381 -18.37 10.86 2.34
N LEU A 382 -18.31 11.95 3.11
CA LEU A 382 -19.42 12.37 3.96
C LEU A 382 -20.64 12.79 3.13
N PRO A 383 -21.87 12.49 3.60
CA PRO A 383 -23.09 12.93 2.94
C PRO A 383 -23.43 14.40 3.26
N ASP A 384 -22.62 15.08 4.07
CA ASP A 384 -22.79 16.50 4.38
C ASP A 384 -22.75 17.37 3.11
N GLY A 385 -23.68 18.33 3.01
CA GLY A 385 -23.78 19.26 1.90
C GLY A 385 -25.07 19.11 1.08
N ASP A 386 -25.20 19.95 0.06
CA ASP A 386 -26.36 20.09 -0.83
C ASP A 386 -26.06 19.57 -2.25
N HIS A 387 -25.06 18.72 -2.39
CA HIS A 387 -24.68 18.12 -3.67
C HIS A 387 -25.72 17.10 -4.15
N ASP A 388 -25.88 16.97 -5.46
CA ASP A 388 -26.75 15.96 -6.06
C ASP A 388 -26.06 14.58 -6.17
N LEU A 389 -26.83 13.59 -6.65
CA LEU A 389 -26.37 12.22 -6.83
C LEU A 389 -25.18 12.14 -7.81
N ALA A 390 -25.24 12.90 -8.91
CA ALA A 390 -24.22 12.88 -9.96
C ALA A 390 -22.87 13.42 -9.45
N ARG A 391 -22.90 14.49 -8.65
CA ARG A 391 -21.73 15.03 -7.98
C ARG A 391 -21.12 14.02 -7.02
N CYS A 392 -21.93 13.37 -6.18
CA CYS A 392 -21.45 12.31 -5.30
C CYS A 392 -20.79 11.18 -6.11
N GLN A 393 -21.43 10.71 -7.18
CA GLN A 393 -20.88 9.67 -8.04
C GLN A 393 -19.50 10.05 -8.60
N LYS A 394 -19.38 11.27 -9.12
CA LYS A 394 -18.13 11.75 -9.72
C LYS A 394 -17.01 11.84 -8.68
N ILE A 395 -17.32 12.29 -7.46
CA ILE A 395 -16.33 12.37 -6.39
C ILE A 395 -15.95 10.97 -5.89
N THR A 396 -16.91 10.04 -5.76
CA THR A 396 -16.63 8.63 -5.43
C THR A 396 -15.69 7.98 -6.45
N GLU A 397 -15.96 8.13 -7.75
CA GLU A 397 -15.07 7.62 -8.80
C GLU A 397 -13.64 8.20 -8.68
N THR A 398 -13.55 9.49 -8.37
CA THR A 398 -12.26 10.18 -8.23
C THR A 398 -11.49 9.69 -7.00
N VAL A 399 -12.13 9.66 -5.84
CA VAL A 399 -11.53 9.18 -4.57
C VAL A 399 -11.06 7.74 -4.70
N LEU A 400 -11.90 6.85 -5.25
CA LEU A 400 -11.54 5.45 -5.41
C LEU A 400 -10.40 5.25 -6.42
N SER A 401 -10.33 6.05 -7.49
CA SER A 401 -9.21 6.02 -8.42
C SER A 401 -7.87 6.38 -7.75
N TYR A 402 -7.84 7.42 -6.91
CA TYR A 402 -6.64 7.75 -6.13
C TYR A 402 -6.30 6.65 -5.12
N CYS A 403 -7.31 6.10 -4.44
CA CYS A 403 -7.15 5.03 -3.47
C CYS A 403 -6.51 3.78 -4.11
N TYR A 404 -7.09 3.23 -5.18
CA TYR A 404 -6.55 2.01 -5.81
C TYR A 404 -5.21 2.23 -6.50
N ARG A 405 -4.93 3.44 -7.00
CA ARG A 405 -3.59 3.80 -7.46
C ARG A 405 -2.59 3.70 -6.32
N ALA A 406 -2.87 4.31 -5.15
CA ALA A 406 -1.98 4.24 -4.00
C ALA A 406 -1.83 2.81 -3.47
N LEU A 407 -2.92 2.03 -3.40
CA LEU A 407 -2.86 0.62 -3.01
C LEU A 407 -1.91 -0.17 -3.93
N ASN A 408 -1.96 0.07 -5.25
CA ASN A 408 -1.05 -0.57 -6.20
C ASN A 408 0.41 -0.11 -6.02
N GLU A 409 0.64 1.19 -5.84
CA GLU A 409 1.98 1.77 -5.60
C GLU A 409 2.63 1.23 -4.32
N HIS A 410 1.84 0.87 -3.30
CA HIS A 410 2.31 0.27 -2.04
C HIS A 410 2.28 -1.26 -2.04
N HIS A 411 2.12 -1.87 -3.21
CA HIS A 411 2.14 -3.33 -3.39
C HIS A 411 1.08 -4.06 -2.56
N VAL A 412 -0.09 -3.46 -2.35
CA VAL A 412 -1.16 -4.10 -1.58
C VAL A 412 -1.77 -5.24 -2.39
N PHE A 413 -1.84 -6.42 -1.78
CA PHE A 413 -2.41 -7.63 -2.38
C PHE A 413 -3.95 -7.59 -2.33
N LEU A 414 -4.60 -7.21 -3.44
CA LEU A 414 -6.02 -6.83 -3.46
C LEU A 414 -6.98 -7.96 -3.07
N GLU A 415 -6.68 -9.21 -3.43
CA GLU A 415 -7.50 -10.37 -3.09
C GLU A 415 -7.53 -10.65 -1.58
N GLY A 416 -6.59 -10.06 -0.84
CA GLY A 416 -6.52 -10.05 0.62
C GLY A 416 -6.95 -8.74 1.26
N THR A 417 -7.81 -7.95 0.60
CA THR A 417 -8.36 -6.67 1.11
C THR A 417 -9.88 -6.67 1.08
N LEU A 418 -10.51 -5.68 1.70
CA LEU A 418 -11.91 -5.33 1.48
C LEU A 418 -12.06 -3.80 1.37
N LEU A 419 -13.02 -3.34 0.57
CA LEU A 419 -13.35 -1.92 0.46
C LEU A 419 -14.60 -1.61 1.30
N LYS A 420 -14.55 -0.55 2.11
CA LYS A 420 -15.69 0.00 2.85
C LYS A 420 -15.96 1.43 2.38
N PRO A 421 -16.66 1.63 1.25
CA PRO A 421 -16.96 2.95 0.75
C PRO A 421 -18.32 3.42 1.28
N ASN A 422 -18.61 4.71 1.13
CA ASN A 422 -19.97 5.21 1.16
C ASN A 422 -20.78 4.70 -0.05
N MET A 423 -22.10 4.62 0.11
CA MET A 423 -22.99 4.55 -1.05
C MET A 423 -23.01 5.91 -1.77
N VAL A 424 -23.31 5.91 -3.06
CA VAL A 424 -23.49 7.14 -3.83
C VAL A 424 -24.89 7.66 -3.59
N THR A 425 -25.03 8.72 -2.80
CA THR A 425 -26.30 9.35 -2.44
C THR A 425 -26.24 10.85 -2.71
N ALA A 426 -27.40 11.51 -2.81
CA ALA A 426 -27.45 12.96 -2.69
C ALA A 426 -27.02 13.39 -1.27
N GLY A 427 -26.54 14.63 -1.16
CA GLY A 427 -26.18 15.22 0.13
C GLY A 427 -27.39 15.41 1.04
N GLN A 428 -27.17 15.38 2.36
CA GLN A 428 -28.24 15.50 3.36
C GLN A 428 -29.02 16.80 3.29
N SER A 429 -28.39 17.88 2.82
CA SER A 429 -29.02 19.19 2.66
C SER A 429 -29.54 19.43 1.24
N TYR A 430 -29.47 18.42 0.34
CA TYR A 430 -29.95 18.53 -1.03
C TYR A 430 -31.45 18.88 -1.07
N LYS A 431 -31.79 19.92 -1.83
CA LYS A 431 -33.16 20.45 -1.91
C LYS A 431 -33.96 19.91 -3.10
N GLY A 432 -33.31 19.18 -4.01
CA GLY A 432 -33.98 18.54 -5.13
C GLY A 432 -34.73 17.27 -4.72
N ASN A 433 -35.24 16.55 -5.71
CA ASN A 433 -35.91 15.27 -5.48
C ASN A 433 -34.94 14.26 -4.87
N LYS A 434 -35.37 13.60 -3.79
CA LYS A 434 -34.59 12.50 -3.21
C LYS A 434 -34.42 11.40 -4.26
N PRO A 435 -33.18 10.94 -4.53
CA PRO A 435 -32.95 9.82 -5.44
C PRO A 435 -33.72 8.58 -4.99
N SER A 436 -34.22 7.80 -5.96
CA SER A 436 -34.78 6.48 -5.65
C SER A 436 -33.69 5.51 -5.19
N HIS A 437 -34.09 4.42 -4.54
CA HIS A 437 -33.15 3.36 -4.15
C HIS A 437 -32.49 2.72 -5.38
N GLU A 438 -33.23 2.59 -6.47
CA GLU A 438 -32.77 2.10 -7.76
C GLU A 438 -31.70 3.03 -8.37
N ASP A 439 -31.91 4.35 -8.33
CA ASP A 439 -30.92 5.33 -8.80
C ASP A 439 -29.65 5.31 -7.95
N ILE A 440 -29.78 5.24 -6.62
CA ILE A 440 -28.65 5.08 -5.69
C ILE A 440 -27.90 3.79 -6.00
N GLY A 441 -28.64 2.69 -6.21
CA GLY A 441 -28.08 1.39 -6.54
C GLY A 441 -27.27 1.42 -7.83
N LEU A 442 -27.84 1.98 -8.90
CA LEU A 442 -27.20 2.10 -10.20
C LEU A 442 -25.98 3.01 -10.16
N ALA A 443 -26.09 4.19 -9.53
CA ALA A 443 -24.99 5.15 -9.42
C ALA A 443 -23.81 4.56 -8.62
N THR A 444 -24.11 3.86 -7.52
CA THR A 444 -23.09 3.22 -6.69
C THR A 444 -22.37 2.09 -7.44
N VAL A 445 -23.12 1.17 -8.06
CA VAL A 445 -22.52 0.07 -8.83
C VAL A 445 -21.71 0.60 -10.02
N THR A 446 -22.19 1.65 -10.69
CA THR A 446 -21.47 2.30 -11.79
C THR A 446 -20.14 2.91 -11.33
N ALA A 447 -20.14 3.63 -10.19
CA ALA A 447 -18.91 4.20 -9.64
C ALA A 447 -17.88 3.12 -9.30
N LEU A 448 -18.32 2.00 -8.71
CA LEU A 448 -17.43 0.87 -8.40
C LEU A 448 -16.88 0.22 -9.66
N LEU A 449 -17.71 -0.05 -10.67
CA LEU A 449 -17.28 -0.64 -11.94
C LEU A 449 -16.22 0.19 -12.67
N ARG A 450 -16.19 1.50 -12.45
CA ARG A 450 -15.23 2.43 -13.07
C ARG A 450 -13.92 2.58 -12.30
N SER A 451 -13.84 2.10 -11.06
CA SER A 451 -12.74 2.46 -10.15
C SER A 451 -12.15 1.31 -9.34
N VAL A 452 -12.90 0.24 -9.10
CA VAL A 452 -12.46 -0.91 -8.30
C VAL A 452 -11.92 -2.00 -9.23
N PRO A 453 -10.72 -2.57 -8.98
CA PRO A 453 -10.25 -3.74 -9.71
C PRO A 453 -11.00 -5.02 -9.32
N PRO A 454 -11.29 -5.94 -10.27
CA PRO A 454 -12.04 -7.18 -10.02
C PRO A 454 -11.34 -8.18 -9.08
N ALA A 455 -10.05 -7.97 -8.77
CA ALA A 455 -9.30 -8.79 -7.82
C ALA A 455 -9.75 -8.61 -6.36
N VAL A 456 -10.35 -7.47 -6.02
CA VAL A 456 -10.94 -7.27 -4.69
C VAL A 456 -12.04 -8.34 -4.51
N PRO A 457 -12.17 -8.99 -3.34
CA PRO A 457 -13.19 -10.03 -3.15
C PRO A 457 -14.57 -9.46 -2.86
N GLY A 458 -14.64 -8.33 -2.14
CA GLY A 458 -15.93 -7.71 -1.83
C GLY A 458 -15.87 -6.27 -1.32
N VAL A 459 -17.03 -5.64 -1.40
CA VAL A 459 -17.31 -4.27 -0.96
C VAL A 459 -18.31 -4.34 0.19
N VAL A 460 -17.91 -3.82 1.35
CA VAL A 460 -18.64 -3.90 2.63
C VAL A 460 -19.11 -2.50 3.04
N PHE A 461 -20.21 -2.03 2.46
CA PHE A 461 -20.65 -0.63 2.58
C PHE A 461 -20.82 -0.15 4.02
N LEU A 462 -20.39 1.09 4.29
CA LEU A 462 -20.83 1.83 5.47
C LEU A 462 -22.26 2.34 5.27
N SER A 463 -23.04 2.42 6.34
CA SER A 463 -24.41 2.98 6.26
C SER A 463 -24.44 4.51 6.32
N GLY A 464 -23.36 5.16 6.79
CA GLY A 464 -23.31 6.60 6.96
C GLY A 464 -24.44 7.09 7.88
N GLY A 465 -25.15 8.13 7.46
CA GLY A 465 -26.30 8.70 8.16
C GLY A 465 -27.67 8.13 7.76
N GLN A 466 -27.71 7.08 6.94
CA GLN A 466 -28.96 6.46 6.50
C GLN A 466 -29.72 5.83 7.69
N SER A 467 -31.05 5.80 7.61
CA SER A 467 -31.86 4.99 8.52
C SER A 467 -31.56 3.49 8.35
N GLU A 468 -32.00 2.65 9.30
CA GLU A 468 -31.80 1.20 9.22
C GLU A 468 -32.50 0.60 7.98
N GLU A 469 -33.69 1.10 7.66
CA GLU A 469 -34.46 0.65 6.51
C GLU A 469 -33.88 1.16 5.19
N GLU A 470 -33.51 2.44 5.09
CA GLU A 470 -32.87 2.99 3.87
C GLU A 470 -31.57 2.26 3.53
N ALA A 471 -30.72 1.98 4.54
CA ALA A 471 -29.48 1.25 4.34
C ALA A 471 -29.72 -0.18 3.81
N THR A 472 -30.82 -0.81 4.23
CA THR A 472 -31.22 -2.15 3.77
C THR A 472 -31.77 -2.09 2.35
N LEU A 473 -32.66 -1.14 2.05
CA LEU A 473 -33.27 -0.96 0.73
C LEU A 473 -32.24 -0.58 -0.33
N ASN A 474 -31.31 0.32 -0.02
CA ASN A 474 -30.23 0.71 -0.93
C ASN A 474 -29.28 -0.46 -1.22
N LEU A 475 -28.91 -1.25 -0.19
CA LEU A 475 -28.09 -2.45 -0.39
C LEU A 475 -28.79 -3.48 -1.28
N ASN A 476 -30.10 -3.66 -1.09
CA ASN A 476 -30.91 -4.54 -1.91
C ASN A 476 -30.97 -4.05 -3.36
N ALA A 477 -31.18 -2.75 -3.58
CA ALA A 477 -31.21 -2.16 -4.91
C ALA A 477 -29.87 -2.36 -5.65
N MET A 478 -28.73 -2.14 -4.98
CA MET A 478 -27.40 -2.44 -5.53
C MET A 478 -27.26 -3.90 -5.98
N ASN A 479 -27.73 -4.85 -5.16
CA ASN A 479 -27.72 -6.27 -5.48
C ASN A 479 -28.77 -6.68 -6.52
N ARG A 480 -29.67 -5.78 -6.92
CA ARG A 480 -30.62 -5.97 -8.04
C ARG A 480 -30.23 -5.26 -9.33
N VAL A 481 -29.20 -4.41 -9.34
CA VAL A 481 -28.68 -3.77 -10.57
C VAL A 481 -28.30 -4.84 -11.61
N PRO A 482 -28.83 -4.78 -12.85
CA PRO A 482 -28.48 -5.75 -13.88
C PRO A 482 -27.03 -5.56 -14.35
N GLY A 483 -26.38 -6.66 -14.73
CA GLY A 483 -25.05 -6.64 -15.33
C GLY A 483 -23.93 -7.18 -14.42
N LYS A 484 -22.69 -6.90 -14.83
CA LYS A 484 -21.49 -7.44 -14.17
C LYS A 484 -21.28 -6.76 -12.82
N ARG A 485 -21.06 -7.57 -11.79
CA ARG A 485 -20.57 -7.16 -10.46
C ARG A 485 -19.55 -8.21 -10.03
N PRO A 486 -18.25 -8.00 -10.30
CA PRO A 486 -17.23 -9.01 -10.03
C PRO A 486 -16.93 -9.17 -8.53
N TRP A 487 -17.44 -8.27 -7.69
CA TRP A 487 -17.31 -8.27 -6.23
C TRP A 487 -18.59 -8.73 -5.55
N VAL A 488 -18.47 -9.31 -4.35
CA VAL A 488 -19.61 -9.40 -3.43
C VAL A 488 -19.95 -8.00 -2.90
N LEU A 489 -21.22 -7.60 -2.95
CA LEU A 489 -21.72 -6.34 -2.39
C LEU A 489 -22.50 -6.63 -1.11
N THR A 490 -21.93 -6.28 0.04
CA THR A 490 -22.54 -6.52 1.35
C THR A 490 -22.32 -5.34 2.30
N PHE A 491 -22.62 -5.51 3.59
CA PHE A 491 -22.66 -4.43 4.58
C PHE A 491 -21.51 -4.52 5.59
N SER A 492 -21.07 -3.36 6.08
CA SER A 492 -20.31 -3.18 7.33
C SER A 492 -20.96 -2.07 8.15
N TYR A 493 -22.03 -2.43 8.86
CA TYR A 493 -22.95 -1.47 9.46
C TYR A 493 -22.75 -1.33 10.96
N GLY A 494 -22.69 -0.08 11.41
CA GLY A 494 -22.73 0.30 12.84
C GLY A 494 -24.15 0.69 13.20
N ARG A 495 -24.49 1.97 13.04
CA ARG A 495 -25.82 2.53 13.37
C ARG A 495 -26.97 1.73 12.72
N ALA A 496 -26.84 1.37 11.44
CA ALA A 496 -27.90 0.66 10.71
C ALA A 496 -28.20 -0.78 11.19
N LEU A 497 -27.37 -1.36 12.07
CA LEU A 497 -27.64 -2.64 12.74
C LEU A 497 -27.96 -2.49 14.22
N GLN A 498 -27.72 -1.31 14.80
CA GLN A 498 -27.64 -1.13 16.24
C GLN A 498 -28.69 -0.15 16.78
N ALA A 499 -29.24 0.75 15.97
CA ALA A 499 -30.04 1.87 16.47
C ALA A 499 -31.31 1.38 17.18
N SER A 500 -32.09 0.51 16.55
CA SER A 500 -33.31 -0.04 17.14
C SER A 500 -33.00 -1.00 18.29
N CYS A 501 -31.90 -1.76 18.21
CA CYS A 501 -31.42 -2.61 19.30
C CYS A 501 -31.09 -1.79 20.56
N LEU A 502 -30.34 -0.69 20.41
CA LEU A 502 -29.95 0.20 21.49
C LEU A 502 -31.17 0.88 22.12
N ALA A 503 -32.09 1.39 21.27
CA ALA A 503 -33.33 1.99 21.72
C ALA A 503 -34.22 1.00 22.48
N LYS A 504 -34.32 -0.24 21.99
CA LYS A 504 -35.10 -1.30 22.63
C LYS A 504 -34.49 -1.73 23.96
N TRP A 505 -33.16 -1.84 24.03
CA TRP A 505 -32.46 -2.19 25.28
C TRP A 505 -32.67 -1.14 26.35
N ALA A 506 -32.51 0.15 26.01
CA ALA A 506 -32.65 1.28 26.93
C ALA A 506 -31.82 1.15 28.24
N GLY A 507 -30.76 0.34 28.22
CA GLY A 507 -29.92 0.06 29.38
C GLY A 507 -30.51 -0.85 30.44
N LYS A 508 -31.66 -1.48 30.17
CA LYS A 508 -32.42 -2.27 31.14
C LYS A 508 -32.23 -3.77 30.92
N SER A 509 -31.97 -4.50 32.00
CA SER A 509 -31.71 -5.95 31.93
C SER A 509 -32.92 -6.73 31.43
N GLU A 510 -34.13 -6.32 31.82
CA GLU A 510 -35.39 -6.91 31.39
C GLU A 510 -35.65 -6.79 29.88
N ASN A 511 -34.99 -5.83 29.20
CA ASN A 511 -35.17 -5.60 27.77
C ASN A 511 -34.17 -6.37 26.89
N ILE A 512 -33.16 -7.04 27.48
CA ILE A 512 -32.05 -7.67 26.74
C ILE A 512 -32.58 -8.60 25.65
N GLN A 513 -33.52 -9.49 25.98
CA GLN A 513 -34.03 -10.47 25.02
C GLN A 513 -34.73 -9.80 23.83
N SER A 514 -35.58 -8.81 24.10
CA SER A 514 -36.27 -8.07 23.04
C SER A 514 -35.32 -7.24 22.16
N ALA A 515 -34.24 -6.72 22.74
CA ALA A 515 -33.22 -5.99 21.97
C ALA A 515 -32.41 -6.93 21.05
N LYS A 516 -32.08 -8.14 21.54
CA LYS A 516 -31.43 -9.18 20.74
C LYS A 516 -32.28 -9.61 19.54
N GLU A 517 -33.60 -9.73 19.72
CA GLU A 517 -34.53 -10.05 18.64
C GLU A 517 -34.55 -8.97 17.55
N VAL A 518 -34.59 -7.69 17.94
CA VAL A 518 -34.53 -6.55 17.01
C VAL A 518 -33.20 -6.53 16.25
N PHE A 519 -32.08 -6.74 16.94
CA PHE A 519 -30.77 -6.86 16.29
C PHE A 519 -30.75 -7.99 15.25
N MET A 520 -31.26 -9.18 15.61
CA MET A 520 -31.30 -10.33 14.70
C MET A 520 -32.23 -10.12 13.52
N GLN A 521 -33.34 -9.41 13.70
CA GLN A 521 -34.23 -9.01 12.60
C GLN A 521 -33.47 -8.13 11.60
N ARG A 522 -32.75 -7.10 12.06
CA ARG A 522 -31.96 -6.23 11.18
C ARG A 522 -30.80 -6.97 10.52
N ALA A 523 -30.14 -7.90 11.22
CA ALA A 523 -29.12 -8.75 10.62
C ALA A 523 -29.69 -9.63 9.48
N ARG A 524 -30.89 -10.21 9.67
CA ARG A 524 -31.60 -10.97 8.65
C ARG A 524 -32.02 -10.11 7.45
N SER A 525 -32.56 -8.92 7.69
CA SER A 525 -32.95 -7.99 6.62
C SER A 525 -31.76 -7.63 5.73
N ASN A 526 -30.62 -7.29 6.34
CA ASN A 526 -29.39 -6.97 5.60
C ASN A 526 -28.77 -8.19 4.90
N SER A 527 -28.90 -9.38 5.49
CA SER A 527 -28.53 -10.66 4.87
C SER A 527 -29.35 -10.95 3.61
N LEU A 528 -30.66 -10.66 3.61
CA LEU A 528 -31.50 -10.76 2.42
C LEU A 528 -31.17 -9.67 1.39
N ALA A 529 -30.87 -8.45 1.85
CA ALA A 529 -30.51 -7.33 0.98
C ALA A 529 -29.19 -7.58 0.24
N SER A 530 -28.18 -8.19 0.88
CA SER A 530 -26.93 -8.57 0.21
C SER A 530 -27.12 -9.67 -0.85
N LEU A 531 -28.27 -10.35 -0.86
CA LEU A 531 -28.68 -11.31 -1.89
C LEU A 531 -29.64 -10.72 -2.92
N GLY A 532 -30.02 -9.44 -2.80
CA GLY A 532 -31.04 -8.81 -3.66
C GLY A 532 -32.45 -9.37 -3.47
N LYS A 533 -32.72 -9.99 -2.32
CA LYS A 533 -33.97 -10.71 -2.00
C LYS A 533 -34.80 -10.04 -0.90
N TYR A 534 -34.41 -8.83 -0.48
CA TYR A 534 -35.19 -8.09 0.50
C TYR A 534 -36.38 -7.42 -0.17
N SER A 535 -37.57 -7.64 0.39
CA SER A 535 -38.85 -7.14 -0.12
C SER A 535 -39.45 -6.02 0.72
N GLY A 536 -38.66 -5.43 1.62
CA GLY A 536 -39.16 -4.52 2.65
C GLY A 536 -39.62 -5.27 3.90
N ASP A 537 -39.56 -4.60 5.05
CA ASP A 537 -40.12 -5.09 6.30
C ASP A 537 -41.51 -4.45 6.48
N PRO A 538 -42.60 -5.21 6.37
CA PRO A 538 -43.95 -4.67 6.59
C PRO A 538 -44.16 -4.17 8.03
N ASN A 539 -43.26 -4.53 8.95
CA ASN A 539 -43.24 -4.09 10.34
C ASN A 539 -42.05 -3.17 10.64
N ALA A 540 -41.43 -2.53 9.64
CA ALA A 540 -40.42 -1.49 9.88
C ALA A 540 -41.05 -0.40 10.75
N ASP A 541 -40.65 -0.34 12.01
CA ASP A 541 -41.20 0.62 12.96
C ASP A 541 -40.67 2.03 12.67
N ALA A 542 -41.25 3.03 13.33
CA ALA A 542 -40.81 4.41 13.21
C ALA A 542 -39.34 4.61 13.62
N ALA A 543 -38.75 3.70 14.41
CA ALA A 543 -37.36 3.76 14.82
C ALA A 543 -36.42 3.33 13.68
N ALA A 544 -36.76 2.24 12.96
CA ALA A 544 -36.00 1.75 11.82
C ALA A 544 -35.97 2.73 10.64
N SER A 545 -37.01 3.57 10.50
CA SER A 545 -37.15 4.57 9.44
C SER A 545 -36.54 5.95 9.77
N LYS A 546 -36.04 6.15 10.99
CA LYS A 546 -35.51 7.45 11.43
C LYS A 546 -34.11 7.69 10.87
N SER A 547 -33.86 8.87 10.30
CA SER A 547 -32.52 9.27 9.86
C SER A 547 -31.52 9.17 11.02
N LEU A 548 -30.37 8.55 10.74
CA LEU A 548 -29.29 8.35 11.72
C LEU A 548 -28.16 9.37 11.54
N PHE A 549 -28.34 10.36 10.67
CA PHE A 549 -27.33 11.36 10.34
C PHE A 549 -26.91 12.21 11.54
N VAL A 550 -25.62 12.53 11.57
CA VAL A 550 -25.01 13.46 12.52
C VAL A 550 -24.05 14.32 11.69
N ALA A 551 -24.26 15.63 11.69
CA ALA A 551 -23.43 16.58 10.94
C ALA A 551 -21.97 16.51 11.40
N ASP A 552 -21.05 16.57 10.44
CA ASP A 552 -19.59 16.53 10.65
C ASP A 552 -19.15 15.40 11.61
N HIS A 553 -19.74 14.20 11.47
CA HIS A 553 -19.45 13.09 12.37
C HIS A 553 -17.99 12.60 12.27
N ALA A 554 -17.18 13.01 13.25
CA ALA A 554 -15.87 12.44 13.56
C ALA A 554 -15.98 11.42 14.72
N TYR A 555 -15.31 10.26 14.59
CA TYR A 555 -15.32 9.16 15.56
C TYR A 555 -14.29 9.31 16.67
#